data_AF-A0A820FV01-F1
#
_entry.id   AF-A0A820FV01-F1
#
_cell.length_a   1.000
_cell.length_b   1.000
_cell.length_c   1.000
_cell.angle_alpha   90.00
_cell.angle_beta   90.00
_cell.angle_gamma   90.00
#
_symmetry.space_group_name_H-M   'P 1'
#
loop_
_entity.id
_entity.type
_entity.pdbx_description
1 polymer ?
#
loop_
_entity_poly.entity_id
_entity_poly.type
_entity_poly.pdbx_seq_one_letter_code
_entity_poly.pdbx_strand_id
1 'polypeptide(L)'
;FALFENIMKQEMGWFDCQNAGGLSSRLVGDLENIREGTGFRVPDFICLLARIISLIIFSLVTGWKLTLVFLSISPLIVITFNVLIRLMTKFTVLELKAYGTANSIVQEVLGAIRTVTAFNGQAKELER
;
A
#
# COMPACT_ATOMS: atom_id res chain seq x y z
N PHE A 1 -23.50 -12.47 -2.13
CA PHE A 1 -24.34 -13.67 -2.33
C PHE A 1 -24.45 -14.07 -3.80
N ALA A 2 -24.88 -13.20 -4.71
CA ALA A 2 -24.98 -13.52 -6.14
C ALA A 2 -23.65 -14.05 -6.75
N LEU A 3 -22.50 -13.48 -6.39
CA LEU A 3 -21.20 -13.95 -6.88
C LEU A 3 -20.87 -15.38 -6.43
N PHE A 4 -21.15 -15.69 -5.16
CA PHE A 4 -20.94 -17.04 -4.59
C PHE A 4 -21.89 -18.05 -5.24
N GLU A 5 -23.15 -17.66 -5.47
CA GLU A 5 -24.13 -18.50 -6.16
C GLU A 5 -23.71 -18.81 -7.61
N ASN A 6 -23.12 -17.86 -8.32
CA ASN A 6 -22.62 -18.08 -9.69
C ASN A 6 -21.38 -18.99 -9.70
N ILE A 7 -20.47 -18.85 -8.73
CA ILE A 7 -19.30 -19.72 -8.61
C ILE A 7 -19.71 -21.16 -8.29
N MET A 8 -20.75 -21.36 -7.47
CA MET A 8 -21.28 -22.70 -7.18
C MET A 8 -21.92 -23.40 -8.39
N LYS A 9 -22.24 -22.65 -9.46
CA LYS A 9 -22.79 -23.18 -10.72
C LYS A 9 -21.70 -23.50 -11.76
N GLN A 10 -20.43 -23.30 -11.43
CA GLN A 10 -19.32 -23.54 -12.34
C GLN A 10 -19.07 -25.05 -12.54
N GLU A 11 -18.51 -25.42 -13.69
CA GLU A 11 -18.23 -26.81 -14.04
C GLU A 11 -17.14 -27.45 -13.16
N MET A 12 -17.20 -28.76 -12.96
CA MET A 12 -16.29 -29.49 -12.07
C MET A 12 -14.83 -29.43 -12.55
N GLY A 13 -14.60 -29.44 -13.87
CA GLY A 13 -13.26 -29.29 -14.46
C GLY A 13 -12.62 -27.92 -14.25
N TRP A 14 -13.42 -26.87 -13.96
CA TRP A 14 -12.90 -25.56 -13.59
C TRP A 14 -12.34 -25.56 -12.16
N PHE A 15 -12.95 -26.32 -11.25
CA PHE A 15 -12.45 -26.49 -9.89
C PHE A 15 -11.18 -27.36 -9.85
N ASP A 16 -11.02 -28.35 -10.73
CA ASP A 16 -9.81 -29.17 -10.81
C ASP A 16 -8.57 -28.37 -11.27
N CYS A 17 -8.78 -27.32 -12.06
CA CYS A 17 -7.70 -26.41 -12.49
C CYS A 17 -7.31 -25.39 -11.41
N GLN A 18 -8.11 -25.22 -10.35
CA GLN A 18 -8.01 -24.08 -9.44
C GLN A 18 -7.80 -24.52 -7.98
N ASN A 19 -6.73 -24.05 -7.34
CA ASN A 19 -6.50 -24.30 -5.91
C ASN A 19 -7.60 -23.65 -5.05
N ALA A 20 -8.48 -24.47 -4.45
CA ALA A 20 -9.64 -24.02 -3.69
C ALA A 20 -9.32 -23.01 -2.57
N GLY A 21 -8.20 -23.20 -1.84
CA GLY A 21 -7.77 -22.27 -0.79
C GLY A 21 -7.31 -20.91 -1.31
N GLY A 22 -6.59 -20.89 -2.44
CA GLY A 22 -6.14 -19.65 -3.08
C GLY A 22 -7.28 -18.88 -3.76
N LEU A 23 -8.25 -19.61 -4.31
CA LEU A 23 -9.44 -19.02 -4.92
C LEU A 23 -10.28 -18.26 -3.90
N SER A 24 -10.55 -18.88 -2.73
CA SER A 24 -11.35 -18.23 -1.68
C SER A 24 -10.67 -16.96 -1.16
N SER A 25 -9.36 -17.00 -0.89
CA SER A 25 -8.61 -15.83 -0.44
C SER A 25 -8.58 -14.71 -1.49
N ARG A 26 -8.37 -15.04 -2.76
CA ARG A 26 -8.43 -14.07 -3.87
C ARG A 26 -9.82 -13.46 -4.00
N LEU A 27 -10.86 -14.28 -3.93
CA LEU A 27 -12.25 -13.83 -4.05
C LEU A 27 -12.62 -12.86 -2.93
N VAL A 28 -12.23 -13.17 -1.70
CA VAL A 28 -12.43 -12.29 -0.54
C VAL A 28 -11.66 -10.98 -0.73
N GLY A 29 -10.41 -11.04 -1.18
CA GLY A 29 -9.61 -9.85 -1.48
C GLY A 29 -10.22 -8.97 -2.58
N ASP A 30 -10.71 -9.58 -3.67
CA ASP A 30 -11.36 -8.84 -4.76
C ASP A 30 -12.68 -8.21 -4.31
N LEU A 31 -13.47 -8.92 -3.50
CA LEU A 31 -14.69 -8.39 -2.89
C LEU A 31 -14.40 -7.23 -1.93
N GLU A 32 -13.32 -7.32 -1.15
CA GLU A 32 -12.87 -6.26 -0.26
C GLU A 32 -12.42 -5.03 -1.06
N ASN A 33 -11.63 -5.21 -2.11
CA ASN A 33 -11.23 -4.12 -3.02
C ASN A 33 -12.44 -3.43 -3.67
N ILE A 34 -13.44 -4.19 -4.13
CA ILE A 34 -14.67 -3.63 -4.71
C ILE A 34 -15.48 -2.88 -3.64
N ARG A 35 -15.56 -3.43 -2.44
CA ARG A 35 -16.25 -2.81 -1.29
C ARG A 35 -15.55 -1.52 -0.87
N GLU A 36 -14.24 -1.49 -0.77
CA GLU A 36 -13.47 -0.28 -0.45
C GLU A 36 -13.61 0.77 -1.55
N GLY A 37 -13.53 0.35 -2.81
CA GLY A 37 -13.73 1.20 -3.97
C GLY A 37 -15.09 1.90 -3.95
N THR A 38 -16.16 1.12 -3.75
CA THR A 38 -17.54 1.63 -3.80
C THR A 38 -17.97 2.34 -2.51
N GLY A 39 -17.57 1.80 -1.35
CA GLY A 39 -18.09 2.23 -0.05
C GLY A 39 -17.43 3.48 0.52
N PHE A 40 -16.13 3.64 0.33
CA PHE A 40 -15.37 4.74 0.93
C PHE A 40 -14.75 5.67 -0.11
N ARG A 41 -14.16 5.10 -1.17
CA ARG A 41 -13.42 5.89 -2.16
C ARG A 41 -14.31 6.74 -3.07
N VAL A 42 -15.44 6.20 -3.53
CA VAL A 42 -16.36 6.94 -4.41
C VAL A 42 -17.00 8.15 -3.71
N PRO A 43 -17.56 8.04 -2.49
CA PRO A 43 -18.11 9.20 -1.78
C PRO A 43 -17.04 10.25 -1.48
N ASP A 44 -15.85 9.82 -1.04
CA ASP A 44 -14.74 10.72 -0.75
C ASP A 44 -14.29 11.51 -1.99
N PHE A 45 -14.26 10.85 -3.16
CA PHE A 45 -13.97 11.50 -4.42
C PHE A 45 -14.99 12.58 -4.79
N ILE A 46 -16.29 12.30 -4.60
CA ILE A 46 -17.35 13.27 -4.86
C ILE A 46 -17.23 14.46 -3.89
N CYS A 47 -16.99 14.19 -2.60
CA CYS A 47 -16.75 15.22 -1.60
C CYS A 47 -15.51 16.06 -1.94
N LEU A 48 -14.43 15.44 -2.43
CA LEU A 48 -13.22 16.15 -2.85
C LEU A 48 -13.51 17.10 -4.02
N LEU A 49 -14.27 16.67 -5.02
CA LEU A 49 -14.69 17.53 -6.13
C LEU A 49 -15.54 18.71 -5.63
N ALA A 50 -16.51 18.46 -4.76
CA ALA A 50 -17.34 19.52 -4.16
C ALA A 50 -16.50 20.52 -3.34
N ARG A 51 -15.48 20.03 -2.62
CA ARG A 51 -14.53 20.86 -1.88
C ARG A 51 -13.70 21.74 -2.79
N ILE A 52 -13.20 21.21 -3.92
CA ILE A 52 -12.45 22.01 -4.90
C ILE A 52 -13.34 23.13 -5.45
N ILE A 53 -14.58 22.83 -5.82
CA ILE A 53 -15.54 23.84 -6.30
C ILE A 53 -15.79 24.90 -5.22
N SER A 54 -16.01 24.49 -3.98
CA SER A 54 -16.23 25.39 -2.85
C SER A 54 -15.03 26.30 -2.58
N LEU A 55 -13.80 25.76 -2.68
CA LEU A 55 -12.55 26.50 -2.55
C LEU A 55 -12.37 27.55 -3.65
N ILE A 56 -12.74 27.23 -4.90
CA ILE A 56 -12.69 28.18 -6.01
C ILE A 56 -13.67 29.33 -5.76
N ILE A 57 -14.91 29.03 -5.37
CA ILE A 57 -15.93 30.05 -5.07
C ILE A 57 -15.48 30.92 -3.87
N PHE A 58 -14.98 30.30 -2.80
CA PHE A 58 -14.46 30.99 -1.62
C PHE A 58 -13.27 31.91 -1.96
N SER A 59 -12.37 31.43 -2.83
CA SER A 59 -11.27 32.23 -3.38
C SER A 59 -11.81 33.49 -4.07
N LEU A 60 -12.80 33.37 -4.96
CA LEU A 60 -13.37 34.53 -5.65
C LEU A 60 -14.06 35.53 -4.70
N VAL A 61 -14.72 35.06 -3.63
CA VAL A 61 -15.51 35.90 -2.71
C VAL A 61 -14.65 36.67 -1.71
N THR A 62 -13.56 36.09 -1.20
CA THR A 62 -12.78 36.68 -0.08
C THR A 62 -11.89 37.86 -0.51
N GLY A 63 -11.99 38.29 -1.76
CA GLY A 63 -11.29 39.44 -2.32
C GLY A 63 -9.96 39.05 -2.97
N TRP A 64 -9.70 39.66 -4.14
CA TRP A 64 -8.54 39.36 -5.00
C TRP A 64 -7.18 39.53 -4.30
N LYS A 65 -7.12 40.33 -3.23
CA LYS A 65 -5.88 40.54 -2.46
C LYS A 65 -5.54 39.38 -1.52
N LEU A 66 -6.54 38.72 -0.92
CA LEU A 66 -6.28 37.62 0.02
C LEU A 66 -5.88 36.36 -0.74
N THR A 67 -6.51 36.11 -1.90
CA THR A 67 -6.22 34.96 -2.75
C THR A 67 -4.83 34.98 -3.37
N LEU A 68 -4.34 36.17 -3.76
CA LEU A 68 -2.99 36.31 -4.30
C LEU A 68 -1.92 35.87 -3.28
N VAL A 69 -2.13 36.19 -2.00
CA VAL A 69 -1.22 35.80 -0.90
C VAL A 69 -1.22 34.29 -0.71
N PHE A 70 -2.40 33.65 -0.68
CA PHE A 70 -2.50 32.20 -0.59
C PHE A 70 -1.92 31.49 -1.81
N LEU A 71 -2.11 32.05 -3.01
CA LEU A 71 -1.58 31.49 -4.26
C LEU A 71 -0.05 31.55 -4.31
N SER A 72 0.58 32.57 -3.74
CA SER A 72 2.04 32.65 -3.63
C SER A 72 2.62 31.70 -2.58
N ILE A 73 1.90 31.43 -1.49
CA ILE A 73 2.39 30.54 -0.42
C ILE A 73 2.19 29.05 -0.78
N SER A 74 1.12 28.74 -1.52
CA SER A 74 0.81 27.37 -1.99
C SER A 74 1.98 26.63 -2.66
N PRO A 75 2.67 27.18 -3.68
CA PRO A 75 3.78 26.48 -4.33
C PRO A 75 4.97 26.25 -3.39
N LEU A 76 5.24 27.16 -2.45
CA LEU A 76 6.35 27.01 -1.49
C LEU A 76 6.13 25.80 -0.57
N ILE A 77 4.90 25.62 -0.10
CA ILE A 77 4.52 24.47 0.74
C ILE A 77 4.61 23.18 -0.08
N VAL A 78 4.07 23.16 -1.30
CA VAL A 78 4.09 21.99 -2.18
C VAL A 78 5.53 21.54 -2.49
N ILE A 79 6.43 22.47 -2.78
CA ILE A 79 7.85 22.16 -3.05
C ILE A 79 8.50 21.53 -1.81
N THR A 80 8.32 22.14 -0.64
CA THR A 80 8.90 21.65 0.62
C THR A 80 8.41 20.24 0.95
N PHE A 81 7.11 20.00 0.84
CA PHE A 81 6.52 18.68 1.04
C PHE A 81 7.04 17.65 0.03
N ASN A 82 7.18 18.02 -1.25
CA ASN A 82 7.71 17.11 -2.26
C ASN A 82 9.15 16.69 -1.96
N VAL A 83 10.00 17.63 -1.53
CA VAL A 83 11.39 17.34 -1.14
C VAL A 83 11.40 16.39 0.06
N LEU A 84 10.59 16.68 1.08
CA LEU A 84 10.47 15.83 2.27
C LEU A 84 10.00 14.41 1.92
N ILE A 85 8.94 14.28 1.12
CA ILE A 85 8.42 12.97 0.69
C ILE A 85 9.50 12.19 -0.06
N ARG A 86 10.17 12.82 -1.04
CA ARG A 86 11.24 12.15 -1.79
C ARG A 86 12.38 11.70 -0.89
N LEU A 87 12.74 12.52 0.09
CA LEU A 87 13.78 12.18 1.05
C LEU A 87 13.36 10.99 1.92
N MET A 88 12.15 11.03 2.48
CA MET A 88 11.60 9.95 3.30
C MET A 88 11.51 8.65 2.51
N THR A 89 10.98 8.67 1.28
CA THR A 89 10.92 7.47 0.43
C THR A 89 12.31 6.89 0.17
N LYS A 90 13.33 7.72 -0.05
CA LYS A 90 14.72 7.23 -0.22
C LYS A 90 15.25 6.57 1.04
N PHE A 91 15.01 7.15 2.22
CA PHE A 91 15.39 6.52 3.49
C PHE A 91 14.66 5.20 3.70
N THR A 92 13.35 5.16 3.49
CA THR A 92 12.55 3.93 3.61
C THR A 92 13.06 2.82 2.67
N VAL A 93 13.43 3.14 1.44
CA VAL A 93 14.00 2.14 0.50
C VAL A 93 15.36 1.63 0.98
N LEU A 94 16.20 2.50 1.53
CA LEU A 94 17.50 2.10 2.07
C LEU A 94 17.33 1.21 3.30
N GLU A 95 16.46 1.59 4.23
CA GLU A 95 16.13 0.78 5.41
C GLU A 95 15.59 -0.58 4.98
N LEU A 96 14.61 -0.60 4.07
CA LEU A 96 14.02 -1.85 3.57
C LEU A 96 15.07 -2.75 2.91
N LYS A 97 16.07 -2.17 2.21
CA LYS A 97 17.17 -2.92 1.62
C LYS A 97 18.09 -3.53 2.69
N ALA A 98 18.46 -2.76 3.71
CA ALA A 98 19.28 -3.25 4.82
C ALA A 98 18.57 -4.36 5.61
N TYR A 99 17.29 -4.15 5.93
CA TYR A 99 16.44 -5.18 6.53
C TYR A 99 16.27 -6.41 5.63
N GLY A 100 16.18 -6.22 4.31
CA GLY A 100 16.10 -7.32 3.34
C GLY A 100 17.35 -8.21 3.36
N THR A 101 18.54 -7.61 3.40
CA THR A 101 19.81 -8.37 3.51
C THR A 101 19.91 -9.12 4.83
N ALA A 102 19.59 -8.47 5.96
CA ALA A 102 19.58 -9.14 7.26
C ALA A 102 18.59 -10.31 7.30
N ASN A 103 17.37 -10.11 6.79
CA ASN A 103 16.38 -11.18 6.70
C ASN A 103 16.84 -12.34 5.80
N SER A 104 17.55 -12.05 4.70
CA SER A 104 18.11 -13.10 3.83
C SER A 104 19.13 -13.96 4.58
N ILE A 105 20.03 -13.35 5.37
CA ILE A 105 21.02 -14.07 6.19
C ILE A 105 20.30 -14.92 7.24
N VAL A 106 19.32 -14.35 7.93
CA VAL A 106 18.51 -15.09 8.91
C VAL A 106 17.81 -16.28 8.26
N GLN A 107 17.26 -16.14 7.05
CA GLN A 107 16.64 -17.25 6.33
C GLN A 107 17.65 -18.33 5.94
N GLU A 108 18.86 -17.96 5.55
CA GLU A 108 19.94 -18.91 5.25
C GLU A 108 20.34 -19.71 6.51
N VAL A 109 20.52 -19.03 7.64
CA VAL A 109 20.86 -19.67 8.93
C VAL A 109 19.72 -20.56 9.43
N LEU A 110 18.47 -20.12 9.34
CA LEU A 110 17.30 -20.93 9.70
C LEU A 110 17.12 -22.13 8.78
N GLY A 111 17.38 -21.98 7.47
CA GLY A 111 17.36 -23.08 6.51
C GLY A 111 18.46 -24.12 6.78
N ALA A 112 19.64 -23.66 7.19
CA ALA A 112 20.79 -24.50 7.54
C ALA A 112 20.87 -24.87 9.03
N ILE A 113 19.79 -24.66 9.81
CA ILE A 113 19.85 -24.70 11.29
C ILE A 113 20.39 -26.02 11.84
N ARG A 114 20.06 -27.17 11.22
CA ARG A 114 20.59 -28.51 11.58
C ARG A 114 22.09 -28.61 11.39
N THR A 115 22.64 -27.98 10.36
CA THR A 115 24.07 -27.96 10.06
C THR A 115 24.80 -26.99 11.00
N VAL A 116 24.22 -25.80 11.25
CA VAL A 116 24.79 -24.80 12.17
C VAL A 116 24.84 -25.34 13.62
N THR A 117 23.80 -26.06 14.06
CA THR A 117 23.79 -26.72 15.39
C THR A 117 24.73 -27.93 15.44
N ALA A 118 24.86 -28.71 14.36
CA ALA A 118 25.80 -29.83 14.31
C ALA A 118 27.28 -29.39 14.40
N PHE A 119 27.63 -28.22 13.86
CA PHE A 119 28.99 -27.67 13.92
C PHE A 119 29.22 -26.65 15.06
N ASN A 120 28.25 -26.42 15.94
CA ASN A 120 28.32 -25.45 17.04
C ASN A 120 28.70 -24.03 16.57
N GLY A 121 28.33 -23.65 15.34
CA GLY A 121 28.77 -22.42 14.66
C GLY A 121 27.96 -21.16 15.01
N GLN A 122 27.07 -21.25 16.00
CA GLN A 122 26.08 -20.21 16.32
C GLN A 122 26.71 -18.85 16.67
N ALA A 123 27.86 -18.85 17.35
CA ALA A 123 28.58 -17.63 17.72
C ALA A 123 29.17 -16.90 16.51
N LYS A 124 29.51 -17.62 15.43
CA LYS A 124 30.14 -17.06 14.23
C LYS A 124 29.13 -16.44 13.26
N GLU A 125 27.90 -16.96 13.22
CA GLU A 125 26.81 -16.42 12.40
C GLU A 125 26.05 -15.29 13.09
N LEU A 126 26.13 -15.17 14.43
CA LEU A 126 25.52 -14.06 15.18
C LEU A 126 26.28 -12.73 15.01
N GLU A 127 27.59 -12.81 14.75
CA GLU A 127 28.47 -11.64 14.59
C GLU A 127 28.49 -11.11 13.14
N ARG A 128 27.79 -11.79 12.22
CA ARG A 128 27.82 -11.55 10.77
C ARG A 128 26.55 -10.86 10.28
#